data_AF-A0AAW0IPV8-F1
#
_entry.id   AF-A0AAW0IPV8-F1
#
_cell.length_a   1.000
_cell.length_b   1.000
_cell.length_c   1.000
_cell.angle_alpha   90.00
_cell.angle_beta   90.00
_cell.angle_gamma   90.00
#
_symmetry.space_group_name_H-M   'P 1'
#
loop_
_entity.id
_entity.type
_entity.pdbx_description
1 polymer ?
#
loop_
_entity_poly.entity_id
_entity_poly.type
_entity_poly.pdbx_seq_one_letter_code
_entity_poly.pdbx_strand_id
1 'polypeptide(L)'
;MPHSHIRLEKLFKQELWFDILKCINFNECDSITNLPNLCAPNLEEVDLSYCKNLVEVDESFGFLDKLQEWHPKHCEKLQILPSKLMLKSVKYFNLEGC
;
A
#
# COMPACT_ATOMS: atom_id res chain seq x y z
N MET A 1 -5.78 6.09 -9.02
CA MET A 1 -6.21 6.00 -10.44
C MET A 1 -7.32 4.95 -10.54
N PRO A 2 -8.60 5.32 -10.38
CA PRO A 2 -9.70 4.36 -10.49
C PRO A 2 -9.74 3.80 -11.92
N HIS A 3 -9.94 2.50 -12.08
CA HIS A 3 -10.08 1.78 -13.38
C HIS A 3 -8.82 1.56 -14.23
N SER A 4 -7.61 1.77 -13.69
CA SER A 4 -6.38 1.48 -14.44
C SER A 4 -6.00 0.00 -14.40
N HIS A 5 -5.78 -0.65 -15.55
CA HIS A 5 -5.27 -2.03 -15.65
C HIS A 5 -3.75 -2.15 -15.38
N ILE A 6 -3.16 -1.18 -14.67
CA ILE A 6 -1.72 -1.15 -14.43
C ILE A 6 -1.37 -2.24 -13.40
N ARG A 7 -0.49 -3.16 -13.80
CA ARG A 7 0.07 -4.16 -12.88
C ARG A 7 1.18 -3.51 -12.07
N LEU A 8 0.96 -3.32 -10.76
CA LEU A 8 1.93 -2.74 -9.84
C LEU A 8 3.29 -3.44 -9.88
N GLU A 9 3.28 -4.77 -10.01
CA GLU A 9 4.52 -5.55 -10.18
C GLU A 9 5.41 -5.02 -11.30
N LYS A 10 4.86 -4.56 -12.43
CA LYS A 10 5.68 -4.02 -13.52
C LYS A 10 6.25 -2.63 -13.21
N LEU A 11 5.57 -1.85 -12.38
CA LEU A 11 6.02 -0.52 -11.99
C LEU A 11 7.14 -0.55 -10.96
N PHE A 12 7.09 -1.51 -10.03
CA PHE A 12 7.98 -1.55 -8.87
C PHE A 12 9.02 -2.70 -8.90
N LYS A 13 9.04 -3.53 -9.95
CA LYS A 13 10.09 -4.57 -10.18
C LYS A 13 11.33 -4.08 -10.93
N GLN A 14 11.29 -2.92 -11.55
CA GLN A 14 12.52 -2.30 -12.07
C GLN A 14 13.27 -1.78 -10.84
N GLU A 15 14.60 -1.97 -10.74
CA GLU A 15 15.47 -1.63 -9.59
C GLU A 15 15.54 -0.12 -9.24
N LEU A 16 14.48 0.61 -9.54
CA LEU A 16 14.26 2.00 -9.26
C LEU A 16 13.79 2.14 -7.82
N TRP A 17 14.61 2.80 -7.01
CA TRP A 17 14.17 3.29 -5.72
C TRP A 17 13.46 4.62 -5.92
N PHE A 18 12.22 4.68 -5.47
CA PHE A 18 11.42 5.90 -5.51
C PHE A 18 11.75 6.76 -4.28
N ASP A 19 13.00 7.16 -4.15
CA ASP A 19 13.51 7.88 -2.97
C ASP A 19 12.83 9.22 -2.73
N ILE A 20 12.27 9.84 -3.78
CA ILE A 20 11.54 11.10 -3.66
C ILE A 20 10.04 10.91 -3.42
N LEU A 21 9.53 9.67 -3.53
CA LEU A 21 8.10 9.39 -3.45
C LEU A 21 7.66 9.39 -1.99
N LYS A 22 6.75 10.31 -1.67
CA LYS A 22 6.22 10.52 -0.32
C LYS A 22 4.78 10.06 -0.15
N CYS A 23 3.96 10.17 -1.20
CA CYS A 23 2.53 9.87 -1.12
C CYS A 23 2.12 9.02 -2.30
N ILE A 24 1.29 8.01 -2.05
CA ILE A 24 0.66 7.18 -3.08
C ILE A 24 -0.84 7.11 -2.81
N ASN A 25 -1.63 7.37 -3.86
CA ASN A 25 -3.07 7.27 -3.81
C ASN A 25 -3.58 6.22 -4.81
N PHE A 26 -4.04 5.11 -4.25
CA PHE A 26 -4.72 4.00 -4.93
C PHE A 26 -6.19 3.90 -4.55
N ASN A 27 -6.78 4.96 -3.99
CA ASN A 27 -8.19 4.99 -3.63
C ASN A 27 -9.08 4.50 -4.80
N GLU A 28 -10.05 3.63 -4.47
CA GLU A 28 -11.01 3.01 -5.41
C GLU A 28 -10.35 2.23 -6.57
N CYS A 29 -9.13 1.71 -6.36
CA CYS A 29 -8.41 0.95 -7.38
C CYS A 29 -8.70 -0.56 -7.30
N ASP A 30 -9.85 -0.95 -7.84
CA ASP A 30 -10.30 -2.36 -7.87
C ASP A 30 -9.44 -3.30 -8.75
N SER A 31 -8.45 -2.78 -9.48
CA SER A 31 -7.51 -3.61 -10.23
C SER A 31 -6.37 -4.16 -9.36
N ILE A 32 -6.17 -3.61 -8.17
CA ILE A 32 -5.13 -4.06 -7.24
C ILE A 32 -5.66 -5.27 -6.48
N THR A 33 -5.05 -6.43 -6.75
CA THR A 33 -5.31 -7.64 -5.97
C THR A 33 -4.24 -7.90 -4.92
N ASN A 34 -2.98 -7.57 -5.23
CA ASN A 34 -1.87 -7.68 -4.31
C ASN A 34 -1.05 -6.39 -4.40
N LEU A 35 -0.66 -5.84 -3.25
CA LEU A 35 0.22 -4.69 -3.18
C LEU A 35 1.66 -5.18 -2.99
N PRO A 36 2.51 -5.13 -4.04
CA PRO A 36 3.90 -5.57 -3.93
C PRO A 36 4.73 -4.55 -3.15
N ASN A 37 5.99 -4.90 -2.88
CA ASN A 37 7.00 -3.93 -2.46
C ASN A 37 7.05 -2.74 -3.46
N LEU A 38 6.94 -1.53 -2.93
CA LEU A 38 6.91 -0.28 -3.69
C LEU A 38 8.28 0.35 -3.90
N CYS A 39 9.35 -0.22 -3.32
CA CYS A 39 10.71 0.32 -3.40
C CYS A 39 10.77 1.83 -3.07
N ALA A 40 9.94 2.28 -2.14
CA ALA A 40 9.76 3.69 -1.75
C ALA A 40 10.11 3.87 -0.27
N PRO A 41 11.41 3.92 0.09
CA PRO A 41 11.84 3.95 1.50
C PRO A 41 11.44 5.23 2.25
N ASN A 42 11.11 6.30 1.51
CA ASN A 42 10.73 7.60 2.06
C ASN A 42 9.23 7.87 2.02
N LEU A 43 8.42 6.83 1.80
CA LEU A 43 6.98 6.93 1.74
C LEU A 43 6.40 7.33 3.10
N GLU A 44 5.58 8.38 3.09
CA GLU A 44 4.95 8.99 4.27
C GLU A 44 3.43 8.69 4.30
N GLU A 45 2.78 8.55 3.15
CA GLU A 45 1.34 8.33 3.05
C GLU A 45 0.96 7.32 1.96
N VAL A 46 0.05 6.42 2.29
CA VAL A 46 -0.56 5.46 1.35
C VAL A 46 -2.07 5.39 1.58
N ASP A 47 -2.84 5.75 0.55
CA ASP A 47 -4.29 5.53 0.53
C ASP A 47 -4.66 4.35 -0.37
N LEU A 48 -5.19 3.29 0.24
CA LEU A 48 -5.72 2.08 -0.41
C LEU A 48 -7.25 2.00 -0.25
N SER A 49 -7.90 3.06 0.25
CA SER A 49 -9.30 2.98 0.62
C SER A 49 -10.16 2.55 -0.57
N TYR A 50 -11.14 1.69 -0.34
CA TYR A 50 -12.04 1.13 -1.34
C TYR A 50 -11.36 0.30 -2.44
N CYS A 51 -10.14 -0.21 -2.22
CA CYS A 51 -9.56 -1.25 -3.08
C CYS A 51 -10.22 -2.61 -2.76
N LYS A 52 -11.44 -2.84 -3.26
CA LYS A 52 -12.27 -3.98 -2.85
C LYS A 52 -11.71 -5.35 -3.24
N ASN A 53 -10.82 -5.37 -4.22
CA ASN A 53 -10.17 -6.59 -4.69
C ASN A 53 -8.81 -6.86 -4.06
N LEU A 54 -8.29 -5.96 -3.21
CA LEU A 54 -7.03 -6.15 -2.51
C LEU A 54 -7.16 -7.34 -1.55
N VAL A 55 -6.26 -8.30 -1.67
CA VAL A 55 -6.19 -9.54 -0.88
C VAL A 55 -4.97 -9.54 0.03
N GLU A 56 -3.84 -9.06 -0.46
CA GLU A 56 -2.55 -9.14 0.22
C GLU A 56 -1.73 -7.86 0.10
N VAL A 57 -1.04 -7.51 1.18
CA VAL A 57 -0.01 -6.47 1.24
C VAL A 57 1.34 -7.11 1.57
N ASP A 58 2.34 -6.84 0.74
CA ASP A 58 3.70 -7.40 0.86
C ASP A 58 4.35 -7.11 2.22
N GLU A 59 5.08 -8.10 2.76
CA GLU A 59 5.78 -8.02 4.06
C GLU A 59 6.67 -6.77 4.20
N SER A 60 7.24 -6.25 3.10
CA SER A 60 8.09 -5.06 3.13
C SER A 60 7.38 -3.83 3.67
N PHE A 61 6.05 -3.75 3.53
CA PHE A 61 5.25 -2.64 4.06
C PHE A 61 5.41 -2.50 5.58
N GLY A 62 5.60 -3.62 6.28
CA GLY A 62 5.80 -3.65 7.73
C GLY A 62 7.05 -2.91 8.21
N PHE A 63 7.95 -2.52 7.30
CA PHE A 63 9.24 -1.90 7.62
C PHE A 63 9.39 -0.48 7.04
N LEU A 64 8.30 0.15 6.59
CA LEU A 64 8.30 1.53 6.11
C LEU A 64 8.40 2.51 7.28
N ASP A 65 9.63 2.74 7.74
CA ASP A 65 9.95 3.55 8.93
C ASP A 65 9.40 4.99 8.85
N LYS A 66 9.24 5.56 7.65
CA LYS A 66 8.74 6.93 7.44
C LYS A 66 7.23 7.02 7.21
N LEU A 67 6.53 5.89 7.12
CA LEU A 67 5.09 5.87 6.87
C LEU A 67 4.36 6.47 8.07
N GLN A 68 3.62 7.55 7.84
CA GLN A 68 2.83 8.27 8.83
C GLN A 68 1.35 7.93 8.72
N GLU A 69 0.85 7.73 7.50
CA GLU A 69 -0.56 7.48 7.23
C GLU A 69 -0.75 6.29 6.29
N TRP A 70 -1.55 5.33 6.72
CA TRP A 70 -1.92 4.16 5.93
C TRP A 70 -3.43 3.96 6.01
N HIS A 71 -4.11 4.13 4.88
CA HIS A 71 -5.57 4.09 4.77
C HIS A 71 -6.07 2.90 3.94
N PRO A 72 -6.07 1.67 4.47
CA PRO A 72 -6.76 0.54 3.85
C PRO A 72 -8.21 0.45 4.35
N LYS A 73 -9.05 1.46 4.13
CA LYS A 73 -10.47 1.37 4.52
C LYS A 73 -11.27 0.64 3.44
N HIS A 74 -12.29 -0.10 3.81
CA HIS A 74 -13.20 -0.77 2.88
C HIS A 74 -12.49 -1.65 1.82
N CYS A 75 -11.39 -2.30 2.20
CA CYS A 75 -10.72 -3.30 1.37
C CYS A 75 -11.31 -4.68 1.68
N GLU A 76 -12.55 -4.92 1.24
CA GLU A 76 -13.41 -6.05 1.65
C GLU A 76 -12.85 -7.46 1.46
N LYS A 77 -11.79 -7.62 0.64
CA LYS A 77 -11.13 -8.92 0.39
C LYS A 77 -9.76 -9.04 1.06
N LEU A 78 -9.33 -8.04 1.83
CA LEU A 78 -8.00 -7.99 2.41
C LEU A 78 -7.89 -9.06 3.50
N GLN A 79 -7.05 -10.06 3.27
CA GLN A 79 -6.85 -11.20 4.17
C GLN A 79 -5.45 -11.26 4.75
N ILE A 80 -4.47 -10.70 4.03
CA ILE A 80 -3.05 -10.82 4.39
C ILE A 80 -2.45 -9.43 4.52
N LEU A 81 -1.99 -9.13 5.73
CA LEU A 81 -1.14 -7.99 6.07
C LEU A 81 0.26 -8.50 6.43
N PRO A 82 1.28 -7.62 6.44
CA PRO A 82 2.61 -7.99 6.92
C PRO A 82 2.54 -8.64 8.31
N SER A 83 3.22 -9.77 8.46
CA SER A 83 3.33 -10.54 9.71
C SER A 83 3.88 -9.71 10.87
N LYS A 84 4.64 -8.65 10.57
CA LYS A 84 5.16 -7.67 11.53
C LYS A 84 4.95 -6.26 11.01
N LEU A 85 4.30 -5.42 11.83
CA LEU A 85 4.17 -3.99 11.57
C LEU A 85 5.13 -3.21 12.47
N MET A 86 6.37 -3.05 12.02
CA MET A 86 7.40 -2.22 12.67
C MET A 86 7.38 -0.77 12.15
N LEU A 87 6.18 -0.20 12.01
CA LEU A 87 5.95 1.13 11.44
C LEU A 87 6.25 2.22 12.47
N LYS A 88 7.51 2.69 12.53
CA LYS A 88 7.98 3.62 13.58
C LYS A 88 7.30 4.99 13.60
N SER A 89 6.85 5.48 12.43
CA SER A 89 6.31 6.84 12.30
C SER A 89 4.79 6.89 12.14
N VAL A 90 4.09 5.74 12.16
CA VAL A 90 2.66 5.69 11.83
C VAL A 90 1.84 6.40 12.90
N LYS A 91 0.99 7.32 12.44
CA LYS A 91 0.06 8.10 13.27
C LYS A 91 -1.38 7.68 12.99
N TYR A 92 -1.66 7.28 11.76
CA TYR A 92 -2.98 6.83 11.35
C TYR A 92 -2.89 5.51 10.59
N PHE A 93 -3.63 4.53 11.10
CA PHE A 93 -3.82 3.23 10.47
C PHE A 93 -5.26 2.79 10.74
N ASN A 94 -6.06 2.63 9.68
CA ASN A 94 -7.48 2.29 9.80
C ASN A 94 -7.87 1.18 8.82
N LEU A 95 -8.36 0.06 9.37
CA LEU A 95 -8.86 -1.11 8.64
C LEU A 95 -10.39 -1.21 8.63
N GLU A 96 -11.10 -0.12 8.92
CA GLU A 96 -12.56 -0.08 8.90
C GLU A 96 -13.11 -0.66 7.59
N GLY A 97 -13.98 -1.67 7.68
CA GLY A 97 -14.61 -2.29 6.51
C GLY A 97 -13.71 -3.21 5.68
N CYS A 98 -12.54 -3.59 6.19
CA CYS A 98 -11.76 -4.73 5.67
C CYS A 98 -12.31 -6.07 6.17
#